data_AF-A0A077YZ97-F1
#
_entry.id   AF-A0A077YZ97-F1
#
_cell.length_a   1.000
_cell.length_b   1.000
_cell.length_c   1.000
_cell.angle_alpha   90.00
_cell.angle_beta   90.00
_cell.angle_gamma   90.00
#
_symmetry.space_group_name_H-M   'P 1'
#
loop_
_entity.id
_entity.type
_entity.pdbx_description
1 polymer ?
#
loop_
_entity_poly.entity_id
_entity_poly.type
_entity_poly.pdbx_seq_one_letter_code
_entity_poly.pdbx_strand_id
1 'polypeptide(L)'
;MKKRYQFTYKDIPVGTGLSAQLQHVQTKILVLDLDETLVHSCYDILPEESQLKGYEADLVFHISAKNRKVKTEVYKRPYVDAFLDMVSKWYLLVIYTAAMEEYADPIINMLDGSRGILNIRLYRKHCLPLNVSLTKDLRIICDDLRRICIIDNSPTAYLCYPQNAVPIKEWTGNRSDTALLDLLPFLDCLRFCSDVRSILQRGSDRRSIVPIEKLKRTTVVLRESTKHS
;
A
#
# COMPACT_ATOMS: atom_id res chain seq x y z
N MET A 1 -21.10 10.13 -18.61
CA MET A 1 -19.99 9.34 -19.20
C MET A 1 -18.81 9.33 -18.22
N LYS A 2 -18.35 8.17 -17.74
CA LYS A 2 -17.16 8.06 -16.88
C LYS A 2 -15.91 8.49 -17.68
N LYS A 3 -15.21 9.56 -17.26
CA LYS A 3 -13.85 9.84 -17.75
C LYS A 3 -12.93 8.74 -17.24
N ARG A 4 -12.28 7.99 -18.13
CA ARG A 4 -11.32 6.94 -17.77
C ARG A 4 -9.92 7.50 -18.04
N TYR A 5 -9.23 7.92 -16.99
CA TYR A 5 -7.82 8.29 -17.11
C TYR A 5 -7.01 6.99 -17.20
N GLN A 6 -6.23 6.82 -18.27
CA GLN A 6 -5.21 5.78 -18.32
C GLN A 6 -3.91 6.39 -17.84
N PHE A 7 -3.47 5.94 -16.67
CA PHE A 7 -2.15 6.24 -16.16
C PHE A 7 -1.12 5.36 -16.87
N THR A 8 -0.01 5.97 -17.33
CA THR A 8 1.18 5.24 -17.78
C THR A 8 2.32 5.57 -16.83
N TYR A 9 2.65 4.64 -15.93
CA TYR A 9 4.00 4.61 -15.36
C TYR A 9 4.90 4.06 -16.46
N LYS A 10 5.84 4.87 -16.96
CA LYS A 10 6.91 4.31 -17.78
C LYS A 10 7.84 3.57 -16.84
N ASP A 11 7.73 2.25 -16.84
CA ASP A 11 8.76 1.36 -16.30
C ASP A 11 10.01 1.60 -17.16
N ILE A 12 10.89 2.51 -16.73
CA ILE A 12 12.10 2.84 -17.47
C ILE A 12 13.03 1.64 -17.31
N PRO A 13 13.42 0.95 -18.40
CA PRO A 13 14.34 -0.16 -18.30
C PRO A 13 15.59 0.27 -17.54
N VAL A 14 15.91 -0.49 -16.50
CA VAL A 14 17.08 -0.22 -15.68
C VAL A 14 18.31 -0.41 -16.57
N GLY A 15 19.07 0.67 -16.83
CA GLY A 15 20.29 0.61 -17.64
C GLY A 15 21.25 -0.47 -17.13
N THR A 16 22.10 -1.03 -18.00
CA THR A 16 22.96 -2.19 -17.67
C THR A 16 23.75 -2.03 -16.37
N GLY A 17 24.28 -0.83 -16.11
CA GLY A 17 24.99 -0.53 -14.85
C GLY A 17 24.10 -0.60 -13.61
N LEU A 18 22.89 -0.03 -13.66
CA LEU A 18 21.93 -0.10 -12.55
C LEU A 18 21.36 -1.51 -12.37
N SER A 19 21.20 -2.27 -13.47
CA SER A 19 20.77 -3.67 -13.43
C SER A 19 21.82 -4.53 -12.74
N ALA A 20 23.11 -4.32 -13.04
CA ALA A 20 24.21 -4.96 -12.31
C ALA A 20 24.20 -4.57 -10.82
N GLN A 21 23.94 -3.31 -10.48
CA GLN A 21 23.80 -2.90 -9.08
C GLN A 21 22.64 -3.61 -8.36
N LEU A 22 21.49 -3.81 -9.02
CA LEU A 22 20.37 -4.58 -8.45
C LEU A 22 20.72 -6.06 -8.26
N GLN A 23 21.60 -6.65 -9.09
CA GLN A 23 22.08 -8.01 -8.85
C GLN A 23 22.92 -8.12 -7.57
N HIS A 24 23.59 -7.03 -7.18
CA HIS A 24 24.34 -6.96 -5.92
C HIS A 24 23.47 -6.62 -4.71
N VAL A 25 22.26 -6.10 -4.93
CA VAL A 25 21.32 -5.71 -3.86
C VAL A 25 20.14 -6.68 -3.86
N GLN A 26 20.13 -7.61 -2.91
CA GLN A 26 19.05 -8.60 -2.81
C GLN A 26 17.68 -7.91 -2.64
N THR A 27 16.63 -8.52 -3.22
CA THR A 27 15.26 -8.00 -3.24
C THR A 27 14.72 -7.60 -1.87
N LYS A 28 14.24 -6.36 -1.76
CA LYS A 28 13.68 -5.81 -0.52
C LYS A 28 12.27 -6.31 -0.27
N ILE A 29 11.80 -6.13 0.96
CA ILE A 29 10.46 -6.53 1.41
C ILE A 29 9.65 -5.26 1.63
N LEU A 30 8.46 -5.21 1.02
CA LEU A 30 7.49 -4.14 1.23
C LEU A 30 6.30 -4.71 1.97
N VAL A 31 6.18 -4.31 3.23
CA VAL A 31 5.03 -4.63 4.07
C VAL A 31 3.94 -3.60 3.79
N LEU A 32 2.75 -4.08 3.51
CA LEU A 32 1.59 -3.28 3.18
C LEU A 32 0.50 -3.51 4.23
N ASP A 33 0.03 -2.42 4.83
CA ASP A 33 -1.23 -2.41 5.55
C ASP A 33 -2.44 -2.51 4.60
N LEU A 34 -3.63 -2.76 5.14
CA LEU A 34 -4.84 -3.03 4.35
C LEU A 34 -5.86 -1.89 4.43
N ASP A 35 -6.54 -1.78 5.57
CA ASP A 35 -7.62 -0.83 5.81
C ASP A 35 -7.08 0.60 5.91
N GLU A 36 -7.79 1.56 5.34
CA GLU A 36 -7.37 2.97 5.23
C GLU A 36 -6.05 3.21 4.47
N THR A 37 -5.39 2.14 4.01
CA THR A 37 -4.13 2.15 3.27
C THR A 37 -4.31 1.73 1.82
N LEU A 38 -4.79 0.51 1.55
CA LEU A 38 -5.04 -0.04 0.20
C LEU A 38 -6.54 -0.05 -0.15
N VAL A 39 -7.40 -0.20 0.86
CA VAL A 39 -8.85 -0.24 0.73
C VAL A 39 -9.51 0.57 1.83
N HIS A 40 -10.82 0.79 1.70
CA HIS A 40 -11.67 1.25 2.79
C HIS A 40 -12.94 0.40 2.78
N SER A 41 -13.36 -0.01 3.97
CA SER A 41 -14.51 -0.88 4.16
C SER A 41 -15.60 -0.20 4.97
N CYS A 42 -16.83 -0.50 4.61
CA CYS A 42 -18.01 0.02 5.28
C CYS A 42 -18.93 -1.13 5.69
N TYR A 43 -19.59 -0.99 6.83
CA TYR A 43 -20.39 -2.05 7.44
C TYR A 43 -21.87 -1.66 7.47
N ASP A 44 -22.73 -2.58 7.03
CA ASP A 44 -24.20 -2.52 6.92
C ASP A 44 -24.75 -1.36 6.08
N ILE A 45 -24.56 -0.11 6.51
CA ILE A 45 -25.11 1.09 5.88
C ILE A 45 -23.99 2.13 5.77
N LEU A 46 -23.73 2.59 4.55
CA LEU A 46 -22.86 3.72 4.29
C LEU A 46 -23.45 4.99 4.94
N PRO A 47 -22.65 5.74 5.73
CA PRO A 47 -23.06 7.04 6.24
C PRO A 47 -23.49 7.97 5.10
N GLU A 48 -24.46 8.86 5.35
CA GLU A 48 -24.99 9.74 4.31
C GLU A 48 -23.94 10.70 3.75
N GLU A 49 -22.99 11.09 4.59
CA GLU A 49 -21.84 11.95 4.32
C GLU A 49 -20.67 11.20 3.67
N SER A 50 -20.77 9.87 3.51
CA SER A 50 -19.70 9.09 2.88
C SER A 50 -19.46 9.56 1.45
N GLN A 51 -18.19 9.84 1.14
CA GLN A 51 -17.76 10.16 -0.22
C GLN A 51 -17.94 8.97 -1.20
N LEU A 52 -18.27 7.79 -0.69
CA LEU A 52 -18.55 6.58 -1.45
C LEU A 52 -20.05 6.37 -1.71
N LYS A 53 -20.93 7.24 -1.19
CA LYS A 53 -22.37 7.18 -1.47
C LYS A 53 -22.64 7.28 -2.98
N GLY A 54 -23.41 6.33 -3.49
CA GLY A 54 -23.73 6.22 -4.93
C GLY A 54 -22.66 5.50 -5.77
N TYR A 55 -21.59 5.00 -5.16
CA TYR A 55 -20.60 4.17 -5.82
C TYR A 55 -20.77 2.69 -5.47
N GLU A 56 -20.59 1.83 -6.46
CA GLU A 56 -20.55 0.39 -6.28
C GLU A 56 -19.26 -0.01 -5.57
N ALA A 57 -19.39 -0.91 -4.59
CA ALA A 57 -18.25 -1.53 -3.93
C ALA A 57 -17.51 -2.47 -4.88
N ASP A 58 -16.19 -2.56 -4.73
CA ASP A 58 -15.35 -3.49 -5.49
C ASP A 58 -15.52 -4.94 -5.00
N LEU A 59 -15.88 -5.12 -3.73
CA LEU A 59 -16.21 -6.41 -3.12
C LEU A 59 -17.30 -6.25 -2.07
N VAL A 60 -18.25 -7.20 -2.04
CA VAL A 60 -19.28 -7.30 -1.00
C VAL A 60 -19.29 -8.71 -0.45
N PHE A 61 -19.18 -8.84 0.88
CA PHE A 61 -19.26 -10.12 1.57
C PHE A 61 -19.91 -9.98 2.95
N HIS A 62 -20.20 -11.10 3.59
CA HIS A 62 -20.82 -11.11 4.92
C HIS A 62 -19.87 -11.71 5.95
N ILE A 63 -19.69 -11.01 7.06
CA ILE A 63 -18.88 -11.48 8.18
C ILE A 63 -19.81 -11.91 9.30
N SER A 64 -19.61 -13.13 9.80
CA SER A 64 -20.35 -13.63 10.94
C SER A 64 -19.73 -13.08 12.22
N ALA A 65 -20.41 -12.11 12.86
CA ALA A 65 -20.01 -11.55 14.15
C ALA A 65 -21.16 -11.68 15.15
N LYS A 66 -20.92 -12.31 16.32
CA LYS A 66 -21.89 -12.44 17.43
C LYS A 66 -23.29 -12.90 16.98
N ASN A 67 -23.36 -13.97 16.18
CA ASN A 67 -24.60 -14.52 15.60
C ASN A 67 -25.36 -13.59 14.63
N ARG A 68 -24.72 -12.51 14.15
CA ARG A 68 -25.25 -11.66 13.08
C ARG A 68 -24.33 -11.74 11.86
N LYS A 69 -24.93 -11.71 10.67
CA LYS A 69 -24.21 -11.51 9.42
C LYS A 69 -24.17 -10.02 9.16
N VAL A 70 -22.97 -9.43 9.21
CA VAL A 70 -22.73 -8.02 8.91
C VAL A 70 -22.36 -7.91 7.44
N LYS A 71 -23.11 -7.12 6.68
CA LYS A 71 -22.78 -6.85 5.27
C LYS A 71 -21.56 -5.93 5.24
N THR A 72 -20.51 -6.35 4.56
CA THR A 72 -19.26 -5.57 4.42
C THR A 72 -19.07 -5.20 2.96
N GLU A 73 -18.99 -3.91 2.68
CA GLU A 73 -18.70 -3.34 1.37
C GLU A 73 -17.29 -2.79 1.36
N VAL A 74 -16.49 -3.17 0.38
CA VAL A 74 -15.07 -2.82 0.29
C VAL A 74 -14.80 -2.07 -0.98
N TYR A 75 -14.07 -0.97 -0.84
CA TYR A 75 -13.71 -0.08 -1.92
C TYR A 75 -12.20 -0.04 -2.06
N LYS A 76 -11.72 -0.20 -3.29
CA LYS A 76 -10.31 -0.05 -3.62
C LYS A 76 -9.91 1.42 -3.58
N ARG A 77 -8.79 1.71 -2.91
CA ARG A 77 -8.15 3.02 -2.99
C ARG A 77 -7.78 3.31 -4.45
N PRO A 78 -7.95 4.54 -4.96
CA PRO A 78 -7.56 4.88 -6.32
C PRO A 78 -6.14 4.40 -6.64
N TYR A 79 -6.00 3.79 -7.81
CA TYR A 79 -4.74 3.29 -8.36
C TYR A 79 -4.09 2.10 -7.64
N VAL A 80 -4.76 1.47 -6.67
CA VAL A 80 -4.19 0.32 -5.95
C VAL A 80 -3.77 -0.83 -6.86
N ASP A 81 -4.54 -1.15 -7.91
CA ASP A 81 -4.17 -2.24 -8.82
C ASP A 81 -2.86 -1.94 -9.57
N ALA A 82 -2.73 -0.73 -10.11
CA ALA A 82 -1.53 -0.28 -10.82
C ALA A 82 -0.33 -0.12 -9.88
N PHE A 83 -0.57 0.30 -8.64
CA PHE A 83 0.44 0.34 -7.59
C PHE A 83 0.98 -1.07 -7.32
N LEU A 84 0.11 -2.04 -7.04
CA LEU A 84 0.47 -3.44 -6.78
C LEU A 84 1.20 -4.10 -7.96
N ASP A 85 0.74 -3.84 -9.20
CA ASP A 85 1.42 -4.31 -10.42
C ASP A 85 2.86 -3.79 -10.53
N MET A 86 3.12 -2.59 -10.04
CA MET A 86 4.44 -1.99 -10.10
C MET A 86 5.34 -2.47 -8.96
N VAL A 87 4.87 -2.38 -7.71
CA VAL A 87 5.71 -2.73 -6.55
C VAL A 87 5.97 -4.23 -6.44
N SER A 88 5.10 -5.10 -6.96
CA SER A 88 5.33 -6.55 -7.00
C SER A 88 6.49 -6.96 -7.91
N LYS A 89 6.86 -6.14 -8.89
CA LYS A 89 8.07 -6.35 -9.72
C LYS A 89 9.35 -5.98 -8.99
N TRP A 90 9.25 -5.19 -7.93
CA TRP A 90 10.38 -4.55 -7.26
C TRP A 90 10.67 -5.15 -5.89
N TYR A 91 9.62 -5.62 -5.21
CA TYR A 91 9.64 -6.05 -3.82
C TYR A 91 8.96 -7.40 -3.64
N LEU A 92 9.42 -8.16 -2.66
CA LEU A 92 8.59 -9.19 -2.05
C LEU A 92 7.51 -8.49 -1.22
N LEU A 93 6.24 -8.72 -1.56
CA LEU A 93 5.13 -8.08 -0.86
C LEU A 93 4.66 -8.95 0.31
N VAL A 94 4.35 -8.29 1.42
CA VAL A 94 3.77 -8.91 2.61
C VAL A 94 2.57 -8.07 3.04
N ILE A 95 1.38 -8.66 3.09
CA ILE A 95 0.26 -8.02 3.78
C ILE A 95 0.47 -8.22 5.27
N TYR A 96 0.43 -7.13 6.05
CA TYR A 96 0.41 -7.20 7.50
C TYR A 96 -0.66 -6.25 7.98
N THR A 97 -1.84 -6.77 8.30
CA THR A 97 -2.99 -5.97 8.76
C THR A 97 -3.26 -6.20 10.24
N ALA A 98 -3.79 -5.17 10.90
CA ALA A 98 -4.34 -5.31 12.24
C ALA A 98 -5.76 -5.92 12.24
N ALA A 99 -6.31 -6.34 11.10
CA ALA A 99 -7.63 -6.96 10.99
C ALA A 99 -7.61 -8.48 11.24
N MET A 100 -8.79 -9.05 11.47
CA MET A 100 -8.97 -10.51 11.58
C MET A 100 -8.84 -11.17 10.22
N GLU A 101 -8.39 -12.43 10.21
CA GLU A 101 -8.13 -13.20 8.99
C GLU A 101 -9.41 -13.40 8.16
N GLU A 102 -10.53 -13.71 8.81
CA GLU A 102 -11.83 -13.93 8.14
C GLU A 102 -12.34 -12.67 7.42
N TYR A 103 -11.92 -11.50 7.89
CA TYR A 103 -12.19 -10.21 7.24
C TYR A 103 -11.20 -9.93 6.11
N ALA A 104 -9.91 -10.14 6.37
CA ALA A 104 -8.83 -9.69 5.49
C ALA A 104 -8.71 -10.57 4.24
N ASP A 105 -8.92 -11.88 4.35
CA ASP A 105 -8.69 -12.82 3.25
C ASP A 105 -9.50 -12.53 1.98
N PRO A 106 -10.82 -12.30 2.05
CA PRO A 106 -11.61 -11.93 0.87
C PRO A 106 -11.07 -10.68 0.16
N ILE A 107 -10.61 -9.69 0.94
CA ILE A 107 -10.07 -8.43 0.44
C ILE A 107 -8.71 -8.66 -0.22
N ILE A 108 -7.81 -9.39 0.45
CA ILE A 108 -6.48 -9.70 -0.09
C ILE A 108 -6.62 -10.53 -1.37
N ASN A 109 -7.56 -11.46 -1.45
CA ASN A 109 -7.84 -12.24 -2.66
C ASN A 109 -8.36 -11.36 -3.81
N MET A 110 -9.27 -10.42 -3.52
CA MET A 110 -9.72 -9.42 -4.50
C MET A 110 -8.55 -8.56 -5.00
N LEU A 111 -7.70 -8.09 -4.09
CA LEU A 111 -6.52 -7.30 -4.43
C LEU A 111 -5.47 -8.12 -5.18
N ASP A 112 -5.30 -9.41 -4.89
CA ASP A 112 -4.33 -10.25 -5.58
C ASP A 112 -4.79 -10.60 -7.00
N GLY A 113 -6.09 -10.84 -7.22
CA GLY A 113 -6.63 -11.17 -8.54
C GLY A 113 -5.99 -12.43 -9.15
N SER A 114 -5.59 -13.39 -8.31
CA SER A 114 -4.91 -14.64 -8.70
C SER A 114 -3.53 -14.47 -9.32
N ARG A 115 -2.87 -13.33 -9.10
CA ARG A 115 -1.48 -13.08 -9.54
C ARG A 115 -0.44 -13.77 -8.64
N GLY A 116 -0.81 -14.12 -7.40
CA GLY A 116 0.11 -14.73 -6.43
C GLY A 116 1.16 -13.76 -5.89
N ILE A 117 0.90 -12.46 -5.93
CA ILE A 117 1.80 -11.41 -5.45
C ILE A 117 1.58 -11.10 -3.96
N LEU A 118 0.42 -11.46 -3.39
CA LEU A 118 0.05 -11.25 -1.97
C LEU A 118 -0.07 -12.57 -1.18
N ASN A 119 0.88 -13.49 -1.36
CA ASN A 119 0.85 -14.81 -0.71
C ASN A 119 1.32 -14.82 0.74
N ILE A 120 2.11 -13.83 1.17
CA ILE A 120 2.58 -13.72 2.55
C ILE A 120 1.65 -12.77 3.31
N ARG A 121 0.94 -13.30 4.31
CA ARG A 121 -0.15 -12.60 5.00
C ARG A 121 0.01 -12.72 6.51
N LEU A 122 -0.03 -11.58 7.18
CA LEU A 122 -0.01 -11.42 8.61
C LEU A 122 -1.23 -10.59 9.03
N TYR A 123 -1.77 -10.89 10.20
CA TYR A 123 -3.10 -10.49 10.65
C TYR A 123 -3.01 -10.02 12.10
N ARG A 124 -4.15 -9.64 12.69
CA ARG A 124 -4.24 -9.22 14.10
C ARG A 124 -3.54 -10.17 15.07
N LYS A 125 -3.66 -11.49 14.88
CA LYS A 125 -3.02 -12.51 15.74
C LYS A 125 -1.49 -12.46 15.71
N HIS A 126 -0.90 -11.86 14.68
CA HIS A 126 0.53 -11.69 14.51
C HIS A 126 1.01 -10.31 15.01
N CYS A 127 0.12 -9.38 15.34
CA CYS A 127 0.50 -8.09 15.92
C CYS A 127 0.95 -8.24 17.38
N LEU A 128 1.84 -7.36 17.83
CA LEU A 128 2.23 -7.26 19.23
C LEU A 128 1.33 -6.25 19.97
N PRO A 129 0.80 -6.61 21.14
CA PRO A 129 0.15 -5.64 22.02
C PRO A 129 1.22 -4.71 22.62
N LEU A 130 1.04 -3.41 22.45
CA LEU A 130 1.89 -2.39 23.07
C LEU A 130 1.00 -1.31 23.70
N ASN A 131 0.92 -1.32 25.03
CA ASN A 131 -0.03 -0.52 25.80
C ASN A 131 -1.48 -0.78 25.35
N VAL A 132 -2.16 0.27 24.86
CA VAL A 132 -3.56 0.21 24.38
C VAL A 132 -3.66 -0.04 22.87
N SER A 133 -2.54 -0.22 22.18
CA SER A 133 -2.47 -0.30 20.72
C SER A 133 -1.83 -1.60 20.24
N LEU A 134 -2.02 -1.90 18.95
CA LEU A 134 -1.31 -2.96 18.26
C LEU A 134 -0.18 -2.36 17.44
N THR A 135 1.01 -2.97 17.52
CA THR A 135 2.15 -2.66 16.65
C THR A 135 2.55 -3.91 15.86
N LYS A 136 3.12 -3.70 14.69
CA LYS A 136 3.57 -4.74 13.77
C LYS A 136 5.05 -5.01 14.01
N ASP A 137 5.39 -6.27 14.23
CA ASP A 137 6.77 -6.68 14.43
C ASP A 137 7.42 -7.06 13.09
N LEU A 138 8.30 -6.22 12.55
CA LEU A 138 8.95 -6.50 11.27
C LEU A 138 9.92 -7.69 11.33
N ARG A 139 10.43 -8.04 12.52
CA ARG A 139 11.39 -9.13 12.68
C ARG A 139 10.80 -10.51 12.44
N ILE A 140 9.48 -10.67 12.57
CA ILE A 140 8.82 -11.95 12.22
C ILE A 140 8.88 -12.23 10.71
N ILE A 141 9.14 -11.21 9.90
CA ILE A 141 9.24 -11.31 8.44
C ILE A 141 10.72 -11.37 8.03
N CYS A 142 11.57 -10.52 8.61
CA CYS A 142 12.96 -10.40 8.23
C CYS A 142 13.85 -9.86 9.36
N ASP A 143 14.90 -10.61 9.70
CA ASP A 143 15.90 -10.18 10.68
C ASP A 143 16.70 -8.95 10.21
N ASP A 144 16.98 -8.86 8.91
CA ASP A 144 17.75 -7.76 8.34
C ASP A 144 16.86 -6.55 8.03
N LEU A 145 16.72 -5.67 9.04
CA LEU A 145 15.96 -4.43 8.97
C LEU A 145 16.42 -3.45 7.88
N ARG A 146 17.58 -3.66 7.25
CA ARG A 146 18.04 -2.83 6.13
C ARG A 146 17.21 -3.04 4.86
N ARG A 147 16.41 -4.10 4.83
CA ARG A 147 15.77 -4.62 3.62
C ARG A 147 14.26 -4.51 3.62
N ILE A 148 13.66 -4.19 4.75
CA ILE A 148 12.22 -4.23 4.97
C ILE A 148 11.69 -2.84 5.27
N CYS A 149 10.61 -2.45 4.62
CA CYS A 149 9.91 -1.21 4.92
C CYS A 149 8.40 -1.47 4.97
N ILE A 150 7.68 -0.63 5.70
CA ILE A 150 6.24 -0.76 5.90
C ILE A 150 5.51 0.50 5.46
N ILE A 151 4.46 0.33 4.65
CA ILE A 151 3.50 1.39 4.31
C ILE A 151 2.26 1.19 5.17
N ASP A 152 1.92 2.22 5.94
CA ASP A 152 0.80 2.19 6.89
C ASP A 152 0.33 3.61 7.19
N ASN A 153 -0.98 3.80 7.32
CA ASN A 153 -1.58 5.08 7.68
C ASN A 153 -1.46 5.40 9.19
N SER A 154 -1.29 4.38 10.03
CA SER A 154 -1.25 4.51 11.48
C SER A 154 0.18 4.47 12.04
N PRO A 155 0.66 5.54 12.70
CA PRO A 155 1.95 5.54 13.37
C PRO A 155 2.13 4.48 14.46
N THR A 156 1.03 4.01 15.08
CA THR A 156 1.11 2.96 16.10
C THR A 156 1.51 1.61 15.51
N ALA A 157 1.24 1.39 14.23
CA ALA A 157 1.53 0.13 13.57
C ALA A 157 3.05 -0.12 13.42
N TYR A 158 3.87 0.92 13.34
CA TYR A 158 5.33 0.82 13.21
C TYR A 158 6.07 1.46 14.37
N LEU A 159 5.46 1.48 15.56
CA LEU A 159 6.02 2.15 16.74
C LEU A 159 7.41 1.62 17.13
N CYS A 160 7.66 0.32 16.93
CA CYS A 160 8.96 -0.31 17.16
C CYS A 160 9.96 -0.10 16.00
N TYR A 161 9.49 0.33 14.82
CA TYR A 161 10.27 0.41 13.58
C TYR A 161 10.05 1.72 12.81
N PRO A 162 10.10 2.90 13.46
CA PRO A 162 9.80 4.17 12.79
C PRO A 162 10.78 4.48 11.65
N GLN A 163 12.01 3.97 11.73
CA GLN A 163 13.03 4.14 10.68
C GLN A 163 12.79 3.28 9.45
N ASN A 164 11.85 2.34 9.50
CA ASN A 164 11.46 1.47 8.40
C ASN A 164 10.10 1.87 7.79
N ALA A 165 9.45 2.89 8.35
CA ALA A 165 8.11 3.29 7.96
C ALA A 165 8.11 4.26 6.77
N VAL A 166 7.15 4.04 5.87
CA VAL A 166 6.73 4.96 4.82
C VAL A 166 5.29 5.37 5.17
N PRO A 167 5.11 6.49 5.91
CA PRO A 167 3.78 6.94 6.28
C PRO A 167 2.97 7.26 5.02
N ILE A 168 1.70 6.85 5.04
CA ILE A 168 0.74 7.22 4.00
C ILE A 168 -0.47 7.88 4.64
N LYS A 169 -1.14 8.78 3.91
CA LYS A 169 -2.39 9.35 4.40
C LYS A 169 -3.48 8.29 4.45
N GLU A 170 -4.27 8.28 5.51
CA GLU A 170 -5.54 7.55 5.57
C GLU A 170 -6.43 7.88 4.37
N TRP A 171 -7.07 6.84 3.81
CA TRP A 171 -8.05 6.97 2.74
C TRP A 171 -9.41 6.40 3.12
N THR A 172 -10.41 7.27 3.06
CA THR A 172 -11.81 6.98 3.45
C THR A 172 -12.79 7.28 2.31
N GLY A 173 -12.33 7.18 1.06
CA GLY A 173 -13.20 7.26 -0.11
C GLY A 173 -12.97 8.42 -1.09
N ASN A 174 -12.03 9.35 -0.80
CA ASN A 174 -11.74 10.45 -1.73
C ASN A 174 -11.27 9.90 -3.09
N ARG A 175 -12.10 10.07 -4.12
CA ARG A 175 -11.85 9.51 -5.47
C ARG A 175 -10.74 10.22 -6.24
N SER A 176 -10.32 11.41 -5.81
CA SER A 176 -9.21 12.17 -6.37
C SER A 176 -7.88 11.88 -5.69
N ASP A 177 -7.83 10.93 -4.75
CA ASP A 177 -6.60 10.53 -4.07
C ASP A 177 -5.57 9.95 -5.07
N THR A 178 -4.31 10.35 -4.93
CA THR A 178 -3.15 9.90 -5.71
C THR A 178 -2.04 9.32 -4.85
N ALA A 179 -2.22 9.19 -3.53
CA ALA A 179 -1.14 8.91 -2.58
C ALA A 179 -0.34 7.63 -2.92
N LEU A 180 -1.01 6.56 -3.37
CA LEU A 180 -0.31 5.33 -3.80
C LEU A 180 0.57 5.56 -5.04
N LEU A 181 0.10 6.35 -6.02
CA LEU A 181 0.91 6.71 -7.18
C LEU A 181 2.10 7.58 -6.78
N ASP A 182 1.88 8.53 -5.86
CA ASP A 182 2.90 9.47 -5.41
C ASP A 182 4.07 8.76 -4.70
N LEU A 183 3.84 7.57 -4.14
CA LEU A 183 4.88 6.73 -3.56
C LEU A 183 5.77 6.02 -4.60
N LEU A 184 5.30 5.79 -5.83
CA LEU A 184 6.02 4.95 -6.80
C LEU A 184 7.45 5.43 -7.10
N PRO A 185 7.72 6.73 -7.39
CA PRO A 185 9.09 7.18 -7.65
C PRO A 185 10.02 7.01 -6.44
N PHE A 186 9.47 7.21 -5.23
CA PHE A 186 10.22 7.06 -4.00
C PHE A 186 10.57 5.59 -3.72
N LEU A 187 9.60 4.70 -3.87
CA LEU A 187 9.81 3.25 -3.74
C LEU A 187 10.79 2.75 -4.81
N ASP A 188 10.66 3.17 -6.06
CA ASP A 188 11.62 2.78 -7.10
C ASP A 188 13.07 3.16 -6.74
N CYS A 189 13.29 4.38 -6.20
CA CYS A 189 14.60 4.79 -5.70
C CYS A 189 15.07 3.95 -4.50
N LEU A 190 14.17 3.61 -3.58
CA LEU A 190 14.47 2.86 -2.36
C LEU A 190 14.99 1.45 -2.66
N ARG A 191 14.74 0.89 -3.85
CA ARG A 191 15.28 -0.40 -4.30
C ARG A 191 16.80 -0.44 -4.30
N PHE A 192 17.46 0.68 -4.59
CA PHE A 192 18.91 0.74 -4.82
C PHE A 192 19.73 1.04 -3.56
N CYS A 193 19.09 1.42 -2.46
CA CYS A 193 19.84 1.69 -1.22
C CYS A 193 20.32 0.38 -0.55
N SER A 194 21.47 0.43 0.11
CA SER A 194 21.98 -0.69 0.90
C SER A 194 21.19 -0.89 2.21
N ASP A 195 20.65 0.19 2.75
CA ASP A 195 19.82 0.21 3.95
C ASP A 195 18.67 1.21 3.78
N VAL A 196 17.43 0.72 3.74
CA VAL A 196 16.23 1.56 3.59
C VAL A 196 16.12 2.63 4.66
N ARG A 197 16.59 2.34 5.88
CA ARG A 197 16.52 3.26 7.02
C ARG A 197 17.36 4.50 6.80
N SER A 198 18.47 4.38 6.06
CA SER A 198 19.33 5.51 5.73
C SER A 198 18.62 6.61 4.93
N ILE A 199 17.55 6.23 4.20
CA ILE A 199 16.72 7.14 3.42
C ILE A 199 15.47 7.53 4.22
N LEU A 200 14.79 6.55 4.84
CA LEU A 200 13.53 6.75 5.56
C LEU A 200 13.68 7.59 6.83
N GLN A 201 14.78 7.42 7.58
CA GLN A 201 15.04 8.20 8.78
C GLN A 201 15.27 9.69 8.50
N ARG A 202 15.82 10.03 7.31
CA ARG A 202 15.93 11.42 6.83
C ARG A 202 14.59 12.02 6.43
N GLY A 203 13.55 11.19 6.30
CA GLY A 203 12.18 11.55 6.01
C GLY A 203 11.40 11.97 7.26
N SER A 204 11.62 11.26 8.37
CA SER A 204 11.00 11.54 9.67
C SER A 204 11.51 12.85 10.29
N ASP A 205 12.77 13.18 10.06
CA ASP A 205 13.37 14.44 10.54
C ASP A 205 13.22 15.54 9.47
N ARG A 206 11.98 15.99 9.23
CA ARG A 206 11.69 16.96 8.17
C ARG A 206 10.78 18.11 8.61
N ARG A 207 11.46 19.17 9.04
CA ARG A 207 11.30 20.51 8.45
C ARG A 207 11.68 20.57 6.94
N SER A 208 11.87 19.45 6.25
CA SER A 208 12.38 19.43 4.88
C SER A 208 11.85 18.24 4.08
N ILE A 209 10.52 18.05 4.00
CA ILE A 209 9.92 17.26 2.90
C ILE A 209 10.43 17.94 1.63
N VAL A 210 11.48 17.39 1.02
CA VAL A 210 11.69 17.47 -0.42
C VAL A 210 10.35 17.01 -0.96
N PRO A 211 9.51 17.94 -1.45
CA PRO A 211 8.19 17.55 -1.92
C PRO A 211 8.40 16.43 -2.92
N ILE A 212 7.51 15.45 -2.95
CA ILE A 212 7.49 14.44 -4.01
C ILE A 212 7.53 15.14 -5.39
N GLU A 213 7.07 16.39 -5.45
CA GLU A 213 7.23 17.29 -6.59
C GLU A 213 8.67 17.53 -7.08
N LYS A 214 9.69 17.44 -6.23
CA LYS A 214 11.10 17.55 -6.63
C LYS A 214 11.68 16.24 -7.18
N LEU A 215 10.98 15.11 -7.02
CA LEU A 215 11.31 13.82 -7.64
C LEU A 215 10.63 13.64 -9.01
N LYS A 216 9.96 14.67 -9.55
CA LYS A 216 9.26 14.71 -10.87
C LYS A 216 10.17 14.51 -12.11
N ARG A 217 11.27 13.74 -12.03
CA ARG A 217 11.91 13.20 -13.25
C ARG A 217 11.14 12.02 -13.83
N THR A 218 10.45 11.24 -12.98
CA THR A 218 9.48 10.23 -13.44
C THR A 218 8.10 10.88 -13.46
N THR A 219 7.79 11.62 -14.53
CA THR A 219 6.46 12.20 -14.70
C THR A 219 5.44 11.08 -14.84
N VAL A 220 4.63 10.91 -13.79
CA VAL A 220 3.33 10.25 -13.88
C VAL A 220 2.47 11.11 -14.80
N VAL A 221 2.45 10.79 -16.11
CA VAL A 221 1.61 11.53 -17.06
C VAL A 221 0.22 10.88 -17.04
N LEU A 222 -0.76 11.60 -16.51
CA LEU A 222 -2.16 11.30 -16.73
C LEU A 222 -2.50 11.69 -18.17
N ARG A 223 -2.76 10.73 -19.06
CA ARG A 223 -3.30 11.02 -20.40
C ARG A 223 -4.78 10.64 -20.46
N GLU A 224 -5.58 11.53 -21.02
CA GLU A 224 -6.98 11.26 -21.33
C GLU A 224 -7.07 10.24 -22.47
N SER A 225 -7.88 9.20 -22.31
CA SER A 225 -8.13 8.24 -23.38
C SER A 225 -9.03 8.88 -24.45
N THR A 226 -8.50 9.16 -25.63
CA THR A 226 -9.32 9.46 -26.81
C THR A 226 -9.99 8.16 -27.28
N LYS A 227 -11.32 8.07 -27.12
CA LYS A 227 -12.09 6.97 -27.71
C LYS A 227 -11.98 7.06 -29.23
N HIS A 228 -11.51 6.00 -29.89
CA HIS A 228 -11.88 5.74 -31.26
C HIS A 228 -13.27 5.09 -31.25
N SER A 229 -14.12 5.62 -32.12
CA SER A 229 -15.54 5.30 -32.25
C SER A 229 -15.77 3.87 -32.71
#